data_AF-A0A919XDB2-F1
#
_entry.id   AF-A0A919XDB2-F1
#
_cell.length_a   1.000
_cell.length_b   1.000
_cell.length_c   1.000
_cell.angle_alpha   90.00
_cell.angle_beta   90.00
_cell.angle_gamma   90.00
#
_symmetry.space_group_name_H-M   'P 1'
#
loop_
_entity.id
_entity.type
_entity.pdbx_description
1 polymer ?
#
loop_
_entity_poly.entity_id
_entity_poly.type
_entity_poly.pdbx_seq_one_letter_code
_entity_poly.pdbx_strand_id
1 'polypeptide(L)'
;MKYTNAKKILPEKLIIEIQQYVQGETIYIPKQKKEYKHWGSLSGGRQWLDRRNAAIRQAFKSNSSIEQLAKDYFLSIETIKKIVYSENKSSERH
;
A
#
# COMPACT_ATOMS: atom_id res chain seq x y z
N MET A 1 1.24 -16.14 1.37
CA MET A 1 1.23 -16.16 -0.11
C MET A 1 0.88 -17.57 -0.55
N LYS A 2 -0.10 -17.74 -1.45
CA LYS A 2 -0.48 -19.09 -1.93
C LYS A 2 0.60 -19.57 -2.90
N TYR A 3 1.37 -20.58 -2.49
CA TYR A 3 2.30 -21.26 -3.39
C TYR A 3 1.51 -21.88 -4.54
N THR A 4 1.94 -21.59 -5.77
CA THR A 4 1.35 -22.16 -6.98
C THR A 4 2.44 -22.85 -7.77
N ASN A 5 2.25 -24.13 -8.07
CA ASN A 5 3.22 -24.89 -8.84
C ASN A 5 3.29 -24.34 -10.27
N ALA A 6 4.47 -23.88 -10.69
CA ALA A 6 4.70 -23.29 -12.01
C ALA A 6 4.31 -24.23 -13.17
N LYS A 7 4.50 -25.55 -13.01
CA LYS A 7 4.09 -26.57 -14.01
C LYS A 7 2.58 -26.62 -14.26
N LYS A 8 1.77 -26.09 -13.34
CA LYS A 8 0.31 -26.04 -13.49
C LYS A 8 -0.19 -24.79 -14.23
N ILE A 9 0.64 -23.76 -14.36
CA ILE A 9 0.20 -22.43 -14.83
C ILE A 9 1.04 -21.88 -15.99
N LEU A 10 2.29 -22.31 -16.14
CA LEU A 10 3.19 -21.84 -17.19
C LEU A 10 3.33 -22.88 -18.30
N PRO A 11 3.46 -22.46 -19.57
CA PRO A 11 3.81 -23.36 -20.66
C PRO A 11 5.18 -24.02 -20.45
N GLU A 12 5.33 -25.27 -20.86
CA GLU A 12 6.58 -26.04 -20.70
C GLU A 12 7.80 -25.33 -21.28
N LYS A 13 7.67 -24.75 -22.49
CA LYS A 13 8.76 -23.99 -23.14
C LYS A 13 9.27 -22.84 -22.26
N LEU A 14 8.38 -22.14 -21.55
CA LEU A 14 8.76 -21.05 -20.66
C LEU A 14 9.45 -21.56 -19.39
N ILE A 15 9.04 -22.73 -18.88
CA ILE A 15 9.69 -23.37 -17.74
C ILE A 15 11.13 -23.75 -18.10
N ILE A 16 11.34 -24.37 -19.27
CA ILE A 16 12.67 -24.72 -19.77
C ILE A 16 13.56 -23.47 -19.87
N GLU A 17 13.02 -22.36 -20.38
CA GLU A 17 13.76 -21.10 -20.48
C GLU A 17 14.14 -20.54 -19.10
N ILE A 18 13.20 -20.48 -18.16
CA ILE A 18 13.46 -20.00 -16.79
C ILE A 18 14.54 -20.87 -16.10
N GLN A 19 14.53 -22.19 -16.32
CA GLN A 19 15.51 -23.11 -15.76
C GLN A 19 16.94 -22.86 -16.25
N GLN A 20 17.14 -22.16 -17.37
CA GLN A 20 18.48 -21.73 -17.80
C GLN A 20 19.06 -20.65 -16.87
N TYR A 21 18.21 -19.89 -16.18
CA TYR A 21 18.61 -18.79 -15.30
C TYR A 21 18.54 -19.15 -13.81
N VAL A 22 17.57 -19.98 -13.40
CA VAL A 22 17.33 -20.30 -11.99
C VAL A 22 16.56 -21.62 -11.82
N GLN A 23 16.97 -22.46 -10.86
CA GLN A 23 16.36 -23.77 -10.61
C GLN A 23 16.21 -24.02 -9.11
N GLY A 24 15.07 -24.57 -8.68
CA GLY A 24 14.82 -24.92 -7.28
C GLY A 24 14.46 -23.74 -6.36
N GLU A 25 14.40 -22.52 -6.89
CA GLU A 25 14.13 -21.31 -6.13
C GLU A 25 12.73 -20.71 -6.38
N THR A 26 12.30 -19.82 -5.48
CA THR A 26 11.04 -19.07 -5.63
C THR A 26 11.30 -17.73 -6.28
N ILE A 27 10.67 -17.48 -7.43
CA ILE A 27 10.80 -16.23 -8.19
C ILE A 27 9.56 -15.36 -7.98
N TYR A 28 9.75 -14.07 -7.71
CA TYR A 28 8.66 -13.10 -7.72
C TYR A 28 8.40 -12.59 -9.14
N ILE A 29 7.17 -12.78 -9.65
CA ILE A 29 6.72 -12.19 -10.90
C ILE A 29 5.95 -10.90 -10.57
N PRO A 30 6.50 -9.70 -10.88
CA PRO A 30 5.81 -8.46 -10.64
C PRO A 30 4.53 -8.37 -11.48
N LYS A 31 3.49 -7.73 -10.94
CA LYS A 31 2.26 -7.43 -11.70
C LYS A 31 2.58 -6.54 -12.90
N GLN A 32 1.89 -6.78 -14.00
CA GLN A 32 2.02 -5.95 -15.21
C GLN A 32 1.61 -4.51 -14.92
N LYS A 33 2.34 -3.53 -15.48
CA LYS A 33 2.18 -2.13 -15.10
C LYS A 33 0.79 -1.54 -15.40
N LYS A 34 0.07 -2.10 -16.39
CA LYS A 34 -1.32 -1.72 -16.72
C LYS A 34 -2.33 -2.12 -15.63
N GLU A 35 -1.92 -3.00 -14.72
CA GLU A 35 -2.68 -3.40 -13.53
C GLU A 35 -2.06 -2.91 -12.22
N TYR A 36 -1.21 -1.87 -12.26
CA TYR A 36 -0.93 -1.10 -11.05
C TYR A 36 -2.18 -0.33 -10.65
N LYS A 37 -3.19 -1.04 -10.15
CA LYS A 37 -4.16 -0.47 -9.24
C LYS A 37 -3.35 0.03 -8.05
N HIS A 38 -3.30 1.34 -7.87
CA HIS A 38 -2.58 1.99 -6.77
C HIS A 38 -2.83 1.22 -5.46
N TRP A 39 -1.76 1.02 -4.70
CA TRP A 39 -1.77 0.28 -3.44
C TRP A 39 -2.98 0.65 -2.57
N GLY A 40 -3.84 -0.34 -2.28
CA GLY A 40 -5.01 -0.19 -1.41
C GLY A 40 -6.35 0.16 -2.08
N SER A 41 -6.41 0.23 -3.42
CA SER A 41 -7.69 0.42 -4.14
C SER A 41 -8.57 -0.84 -4.20
N LEU A 42 -7.99 -2.04 -4.11
CA LEU A 42 -8.75 -3.31 -4.12
C LEU A 42 -9.26 -3.75 -2.74
N SER A 43 -8.65 -3.29 -1.65
CA SER A 43 -8.95 -3.76 -0.29
C SER A 43 -9.67 -2.73 0.58
N GLY A 44 -10.03 -1.55 0.05
CA GLY A 44 -10.66 -0.47 0.81
C GLY A 44 -9.75 0.19 1.88
N GLY A 45 -8.58 -0.40 2.16
CA GLY A 45 -7.66 0.09 3.18
C GLY A 45 -7.13 1.49 2.90
N ARG A 46 -6.94 1.86 1.62
CA ARG A 46 -6.54 3.23 1.29
C ARG A 46 -7.66 4.23 1.55
N GLN A 47 -8.90 3.90 1.18
CA GLN A 47 -10.05 4.76 1.44
C GLN A 47 -10.30 4.93 2.94
N TRP A 48 -10.14 3.87 3.74
CA TRP A 48 -10.24 3.97 5.19
C TRP A 48 -9.15 4.88 5.78
N LEU A 49 -7.90 4.72 5.33
CA LEU A 49 -6.80 5.59 5.76
C LEU A 49 -7.05 7.06 5.38
N ASP A 50 -7.54 7.32 4.18
CA ASP A 50 -7.83 8.68 3.72
C ASP A 50 -8.98 9.31 4.53
N ARG A 51 -10.05 8.55 4.80
CA ARG A 51 -11.17 8.98 5.68
C ARG A 51 -10.70 9.27 7.10
N ARG A 52 -9.92 8.37 7.70
CA ARG A 52 -9.34 8.55 9.03
C ARG A 52 -8.47 9.81 9.09
N ASN A 53 -7.59 9.99 8.11
CA ASN A 53 -6.70 11.15 8.06
C ASN A 53 -7.47 12.47 7.85
N ALA A 54 -8.58 12.45 7.10
CA ALA A 54 -9.48 13.60 6.98
C ALA A 54 -10.15 13.95 8.32
N ALA A 55 -10.63 12.94 9.07
CA ALA A 55 -11.21 13.14 10.40
C ALA A 55 -10.18 13.70 11.40
N ILE A 56 -8.95 13.18 11.42
CA ILE A 56 -7.85 13.69 12.24
C ILE A 56 -7.57 15.17 11.93
N ARG A 57 -7.55 15.55 10.65
CA ARG A 57 -7.35 16.95 10.24
C ARG A 57 -8.50 17.85 10.68
N GLN A 58 -9.74 17.38 10.60
CA GLN A 58 -10.90 18.15 11.04
C GLN A 58 -10.91 18.35 12.55
N ALA A 59 -10.60 17.31 13.32
CA ALA A 59 -10.50 17.39 14.77
C ALA A 59 -9.37 18.34 15.21
N PHE A 60 -8.21 18.28 14.55
CA PHE A 60 -7.12 19.24 14.78
C PHE A 60 -7.54 20.68 14.49
N LYS A 61 -8.25 20.94 13.38
CA LYS A 61 -8.84 22.26 13.08
C LYS A 61 -9.87 22.72 14.11
N SER A 62 -10.44 21.79 14.86
CA SER A 62 -11.40 22.04 15.94
C SER A 62 -10.71 22.16 17.31
N ASN A 63 -9.40 22.46 17.33
CA ASN A 63 -8.55 22.63 18.52
C ASN A 63 -8.25 21.36 19.34
N SER A 64 -8.41 20.15 18.78
CA SER A 64 -7.86 18.94 19.42
C SER A 64 -6.33 18.97 19.38
N SER A 65 -5.67 18.67 20.51
CA SER A 65 -4.20 18.63 20.57
C SER A 65 -3.63 17.40 19.85
N ILE A 66 -2.36 17.47 19.48
CA ILE A 66 -1.65 16.38 18.81
C ILE A 66 -1.57 15.14 19.73
N GLU A 67 -1.39 15.35 21.03
CA GLU A 67 -1.31 14.30 22.05
C GLU A 67 -2.65 13.57 22.20
N GLN A 68 -3.76 14.31 22.20
CA GLN A 68 -5.10 13.75 22.28
C GLN A 68 -5.41 12.91 21.04
N LEU A 69 -5.11 13.44 19.85
CA LEU A 69 -5.30 12.72 18.59
C LEU A 69 -4.42 11.46 18.49
N ALA A 70 -3.19 11.52 19.01
CA ALA A 70 -2.29 10.36 19.07
C ALA A 70 -2.90 9.24 19.90
N LYS A 71 -3.50 9.58 21.05
CA LYS A 71 -4.18 8.64 21.94
C LYS A 71 -5.45 8.08 21.31
N ASP A 72 -6.32 8.93 20.77
CA ASP A 72 -7.63 8.54 20.24
C ASP A 72 -7.54 7.63 19.01
N TYR A 73 -6.52 7.85 18.18
CA TYR A 73 -6.30 7.08 16.95
C TYR A 73 -5.23 6.00 17.09
N PHE A 74 -4.62 5.83 18.28
CA PHE A 74 -3.53 4.89 18.55
C PHE A 74 -2.35 5.06 17.57
N LEU A 75 -1.96 6.31 17.33
CA LEU A 75 -0.87 6.68 16.44
C LEU A 75 0.25 7.38 17.21
N SER A 76 1.48 7.30 16.70
CA SER A 76 2.56 8.12 17.25
C SER A 76 2.30 9.61 16.99
N ILE A 77 2.80 10.45 17.90
CA ILE A 77 2.77 11.91 17.76
C ILE A 77 3.31 12.36 16.39
N GLU A 78 4.40 11.73 15.93
CA GLU A 78 5.01 12.03 14.63
C GLU A 78 4.08 11.70 13.46
N THR A 79 3.31 10.61 13.56
CA THR A 79 2.33 10.25 12.54
C THR A 79 1.19 11.26 12.51
N ILE A 80 0.71 11.72 13.66
CA ILE A 80 -0.31 12.77 13.75
C ILE A 80 0.22 14.07 13.15
N LYS A 81 1.43 14.52 13.54
CA LYS A 81 2.10 15.69 12.95
C LYS A 81 2.15 15.59 11.44
N LYS A 82 2.59 14.45 10.91
CA LYS A 82 2.62 14.20 9.47
C LYS A 82 1.22 14.32 8.86
N ILE A 83 0.18 13.78 9.47
CA ILE A 83 -1.20 13.86 8.95
C ILE A 83 -1.73 15.29 8.95
N VAL A 84 -1.50 16.05 10.02
CA VAL A 84 -2.07 17.41 10.16
C VAL A 84 -1.26 18.48 9.41
N TYR A 85 0.06 18.29 9.26
CA TYR A 85 0.95 19.25 8.60
C TYR A 85 1.36 18.87 7.18
N SER A 86 1.14 17.64 6.70
CA SER A 86 1.40 17.33 5.29
C SER A 86 0.28 17.86 4.40
N GLU A 87 0.65 18.82 3.55
CA GLU A 87 -0.16 19.24 2.41
C GLU A 87 -0.47 18.04 1.52
N ASN A 88 -1.72 17.94 1.05
CA ASN A 88 -2.16 16.89 0.12
C ASN A 88 -1.36 17.00 -1.20
N LYS A 89 -0.19 16.36 -1.29
CA LYS A 89 0.51 16.10 -2.55
C LYS A 89 -0.18 14.98 -3.36
N SER A 90 -1.50 15.04 -3.45
CA SER A 90 -2.33 14.07 -4.17
C SER A 90 -2.78 14.58 -5.54
N SER A 91 -2.57 15.88 -5.86
CA SER A 91 -3.16 16.51 -7.05
C SER A 91 -2.16 16.99 -8.11
N GLU A 92 -0.85 16.90 -7.88
CA GLU A 92 0.16 17.38 -8.84
C GLU A 92 1.26 16.34 -9.04
N ARG A 93 0.94 15.31 -9.83
CA ARG A 93 1.93 14.58 -10.64
C ARG A 93 1.25 14.19 -11.95
N HIS A 94 1.15 15.18 -12.84
CA HIS A 94 0.95 14.97 -14.28
C HIS A 94 2.24 14.41 -14.88
#